data_AF-A0A6F8TEN1-F1
#
_entry.id   AF-A0A6F8TEN1-F1
#
_cell.length_a   1.000
_cell.length_b   1.000
_cell.length_c   1.000
_cell.angle_alpha   90.00
_cell.angle_beta   90.00
_cell.angle_gamma   90.00
#
_symmetry.space_group_name_H-M   'P 1'
#
loop_
_entity.id
_entity.type
_entity.pdbx_description
1 polymer ?
#
loop_
_entity_poly.entity_id
_entity_poly.type
_entity_poly.pdbx_seq_one_letter_code
_entity_poly.pdbx_strand_id
1 'polypeptide(L)'
;MLKDGIELYEFKPVLERRRRTWYEIVTGSVIPAKGKNKSSLHAKFFDVDGKVFIGSFNFDPRSTYLNTEVGLVIESSQLQTQISVMLDQHLPQVAYQLKLNSQGQITWLDYQANGQVIEYDKDPGTSRFQRTMIKAVSYLPIEWMM
;
A
#
# COMPACT_ATOMS: atom_id res chain seq x y z
N MET A 1 0.65 -15.10 -6.52
CA MET A 1 -0.27 -13.95 -6.42
C MET A 1 -0.56 -13.33 -7.78
N LEU A 2 0.32 -12.49 -8.36
CA LEU A 2 0.03 -11.84 -9.67
C LEU A 2 -0.24 -12.84 -10.80
N LYS A 3 0.49 -13.96 -10.85
CA LYS A 3 0.26 -15.04 -11.84
C LYS A 3 -1.09 -15.74 -11.66
N ASP A 4 -1.69 -15.62 -10.48
CA ASP A 4 -2.93 -16.28 -10.08
C ASP A 4 -4.13 -15.34 -10.21
N GLY A 5 -3.97 -14.20 -10.89
CA GLY A 5 -5.04 -13.22 -11.13
C GLY A 5 -5.29 -12.24 -9.98
N ILE A 6 -4.45 -12.23 -8.95
CA ILE A 6 -4.56 -11.27 -7.84
C ILE A 6 -4.02 -9.92 -8.30
N GLU A 7 -4.81 -8.86 -8.15
CA GLU A 7 -4.36 -7.48 -8.34
C GLU A 7 -3.62 -6.98 -7.10
N LEU A 8 -2.43 -6.44 -7.27
CA LEU A 8 -1.62 -5.90 -6.18
C LEU A 8 -1.37 -4.41 -6.39
N TYR A 9 -1.45 -3.67 -5.29
CA TYR A 9 -1.20 -2.23 -5.25
C TYR A 9 -0.16 -1.94 -4.17
N GLU A 10 0.92 -1.25 -4.56
CA GLU A 10 2.00 -0.86 -3.66
C GLU A 10 1.91 0.65 -3.35
N PHE A 11 1.75 0.98 -2.08
CA PHE A 11 1.53 2.37 -1.67
C PHE A 11 2.75 3.26 -1.95
N LYS A 12 2.52 4.44 -2.53
CA LYS A 12 3.62 5.37 -2.88
C LYS A 12 4.30 5.88 -1.61
N PRO A 13 5.64 5.97 -1.58
CA PRO A 13 6.38 6.42 -0.39
C PRO A 13 6.14 7.91 -0.08
N VAL A 14 5.86 8.69 -1.12
CA VAL A 14 5.56 10.12 -1.04
C VAL A 14 4.25 10.37 -1.76
N LEU A 15 3.27 10.92 -1.05
CA LEU A 15 2.03 11.41 -1.67
C LEU A 15 2.15 12.90 -1.96
N GLU A 16 1.80 13.29 -3.18
CA GLU A 16 1.57 14.69 -3.50
C GLU A 16 0.32 15.17 -2.75
N ARG A 17 0.54 15.96 -1.69
CA ARG A 17 -0.55 16.52 -0.90
C ARG A 17 -1.24 17.65 -1.67
N ARG A 18 -2.43 17.38 -2.20
CA ARG A 18 -3.28 18.39 -2.88
C ARG A 18 -4.11 19.26 -1.93
N ARG A 19 -4.36 18.85 -0.68
CA ARG A 19 -5.16 19.62 0.30
C ARG A 19 -4.41 19.80 1.62
N ARG A 20 -4.56 20.99 2.23
CA ARG A 20 -4.06 21.30 3.57
C ARG A 20 -4.88 20.54 4.62
N THR A 21 -4.20 20.04 5.66
CA THR A 21 -4.84 19.43 6.82
C THR A 21 -5.60 20.50 7.62
N TRP A 22 -6.61 20.07 8.39
CA TRP A 22 -7.40 20.96 9.26
C TRP A 22 -6.50 21.77 10.22
N TYR A 23 -5.43 21.16 10.72
CA TYR A 23 -4.46 21.79 11.62
C TYR A 23 -3.70 22.91 10.92
N GLU A 24 -3.27 22.71 9.67
CA GLU A 24 -2.56 23.73 8.86
C GLU A 24 -3.46 24.92 8.50
N ILE A 25 -4.77 24.70 8.38
CA ILE A 25 -5.76 25.75 8.17
C ILE A 25 -5.90 26.60 9.44
N VAL A 26 -5.95 25.96 10.62
CA VAL A 26 -6.14 26.64 11.91
C VAL A 26 -4.87 27.36 12.38
N THR A 27 -3.68 26.81 12.13
CA THR A 27 -2.41 27.35 12.65
C THR A 27 -1.64 28.23 11.67
N GLY A 28 -2.24 28.62 10.53
CA GLY A 28 -1.69 29.66 9.65
C GLY A 28 -0.28 29.42 9.10
N SER A 29 0.15 28.16 8.95
CA SER A 29 1.51 27.79 8.49
C SER A 29 2.67 28.29 9.39
N VAL A 30 2.40 28.67 10.65
CA VAL A 30 3.42 29.16 11.61
C VAL A 30 4.49 28.10 11.93
N ILE A 31 4.15 26.82 11.77
CA ILE A 31 5.11 25.70 11.83
C ILE A 31 5.22 25.11 10.41
N PRO A 32 6.32 25.34 9.67
CA PRO A 32 6.50 24.72 8.37
C PRO A 32 6.53 23.20 8.52
N ALA A 33 5.72 22.48 7.74
CA ALA A 33 5.63 21.03 7.72
C ALA A 33 6.89 20.40 7.08
N LYS A 34 8.08 20.60 7.66
CA LYS A 34 9.30 19.90 7.25
C LYS A 34 9.10 18.39 7.42
N GLY A 35 9.08 17.65 6.31
CA GLY A 35 9.23 16.19 6.29
C GLY A 35 7.97 15.33 6.44
N LYS A 36 6.75 15.89 6.35
CA LYS A 36 5.51 15.13 6.60
C LYS A 36 4.91 14.37 5.41
N ASN A 37 5.52 14.38 4.22
CA ASN A 37 4.95 13.70 3.05
C ASN A 37 5.24 12.20 2.98
N LYS A 38 5.89 11.62 4.00
CA LYS A 38 6.05 10.16 4.10
C LYS A 38 4.69 9.53 4.35
N SER A 39 4.28 8.67 3.43
CA SER A 39 3.03 7.94 3.53
C SER A 39 3.23 6.67 4.34
N SER A 40 2.33 6.39 5.28
CA SER A 40 2.32 5.14 6.05
C SER A 40 0.91 4.56 6.07
N LEU A 41 0.71 3.41 5.44
CA LEU A 41 -0.54 2.67 5.53
C LEU A 41 -0.48 1.76 6.75
N HIS A 42 -1.26 2.09 7.79
CA HIS A 42 -1.32 1.29 9.02
C HIS A 42 -2.59 0.45 9.12
N ALA A 43 -3.63 0.79 8.36
CA ALA A 43 -4.89 0.06 8.39
C ALA A 43 -4.67 -1.38 7.90
N LYS A 44 -5.18 -2.35 8.66
CA LYS A 44 -5.18 -3.77 8.31
C LYS A 44 -6.62 -4.22 8.36
N PHE A 45 -7.14 -4.56 7.20
CA PHE A 45 -8.50 -5.02 7.05
C PHE A 45 -8.57 -5.93 5.84
N PHE A 46 -9.57 -6.80 5.83
CA PHE A 46 -9.95 -7.55 4.65
C PHE A 46 -11.47 -7.67 4.62
N ASP A 47 -12.02 -7.77 3.42
CA ASP A 47 -13.44 -7.83 3.15
C ASP A 47 -13.74 -9.08 2.32
N VAL A 48 -14.60 -9.95 2.84
CA VAL A 48 -14.94 -11.23 2.22
C VAL A 48 -16.37 -11.63 2.59
N ASP A 49 -17.15 -12.09 1.61
CA ASP A 49 -18.49 -12.67 1.80
C ASP A 49 -19.43 -11.84 2.72
N GLY A 50 -19.42 -10.52 2.53
CA GLY A 50 -20.26 -9.57 3.27
C GLY A 50 -19.77 -9.26 4.70
N LYS A 51 -18.55 -9.67 5.04
CA LYS A 51 -17.93 -9.41 6.34
C LYS A 51 -16.63 -8.64 6.16
N VAL A 52 -16.49 -7.57 6.93
CA VAL A 52 -15.27 -6.77 6.99
C VAL A 52 -14.58 -7.07 8.32
N PHE A 53 -13.34 -7.52 8.26
CA PHE A 53 -12.48 -7.61 9.43
C PHE A 53 -11.58 -6.37 9.49
N ILE A 54 -11.46 -5.75 10.66
CA ILE A 54 -10.50 -4.67 10.94
C ILE A 54 -9.76 -5.00 12.22
N GLY A 55 -8.43 -4.97 12.22
CA GLY A 55 -7.67 -5.35 13.40
C GLY A 55 -6.17 -5.14 13.31
N SER A 56 -5.44 -5.84 14.17
CA SER A 56 -3.97 -5.83 14.20
C SER A 56 -3.34 -6.93 13.33
N PHE A 57 -4.14 -7.92 12.90
CA PHE A 57 -3.68 -9.07 12.11
C PHE A 57 -3.07 -8.63 10.77
N ASN A 58 -1.79 -8.94 10.57
CA ASN A 58 -1.13 -8.84 9.27
C ASN A 58 -1.23 -10.20 8.54
N PHE A 59 -1.19 -10.20 7.21
CA PHE A 59 -1.27 -11.44 6.42
C PHE A 59 0.09 -12.17 6.35
N ASP A 60 0.62 -12.55 7.51
CA ASP A 60 1.92 -13.22 7.67
C ASP A 60 1.86 -14.39 8.70
N PRO A 61 2.84 -15.31 8.66
CA PRO A 61 2.87 -16.44 9.59
C PRO A 61 2.96 -16.05 11.07
N ARG A 62 3.57 -14.92 11.42
CA ARG A 62 3.73 -14.53 12.83
C ARG A 62 2.40 -14.10 13.44
N SER A 63 1.61 -13.33 12.71
CA SER A 63 0.24 -12.97 13.11
C SER A 63 -0.65 -14.20 13.25
N THR A 64 -0.35 -15.26 12.50
CA THR A 64 -1.09 -16.54 12.54
C THR A 64 -0.67 -17.44 13.71
N TYR A 65 0.63 -17.55 13.99
CA TYR A 65 1.17 -18.58 14.89
C TYR A 65 1.76 -18.06 16.21
N LEU A 66 2.15 -16.79 16.27
CA LEU A 66 2.97 -16.26 17.37
C LEU A 66 2.30 -15.11 18.11
N ASN A 67 1.69 -14.17 17.40
CA ASN A 67 1.11 -13.00 18.01
C ASN A 67 -0.32 -13.27 18.51
N THR A 68 -0.70 -12.59 19.59
CA THR A 68 -2.11 -12.44 19.94
C THR A 68 -2.66 -11.22 19.23
N GLU A 69 -3.54 -11.45 18.26
CA GLU A 69 -4.13 -10.39 17.46
C GLU A 69 -5.52 -10.00 18.00
N VAL A 70 -5.91 -8.74 17.82
CA VAL A 70 -7.25 -8.24 18.16
C VAL A 70 -7.89 -7.66 16.91
N GLY A 71 -9.20 -7.87 16.77
CA GLY A 71 -9.94 -7.29 15.66
C GLY A 71 -11.44 -7.37 15.85
N LEU A 72 -12.15 -6.64 14.99
CA LEU A 72 -13.59 -6.59 14.92
C LEU A 72 -14.04 -7.20 13.59
N VAL A 73 -15.01 -8.11 13.64
CA VAL A 73 -15.73 -8.59 12.46
C VAL A 73 -17.04 -7.81 12.37
N ILE A 74 -17.26 -7.16 11.24
CA ILE A 74 -18.42 -6.31 10.98
C ILE A 74 -19.20 -6.92 9.82
N GLU A 75 -20.45 -7.31 10.08
CA GLU A 75 -21.38 -7.77 9.04
C GLU A 75 -22.19 -6.56 8.54
N SER A 76 -21.76 -5.98 7.43
CA SER A 76 -22.42 -4.79 6.87
C SER A 76 -22.11 -4.63 5.38
N SER A 77 -23.11 -4.89 4.54
CA SER A 77 -23.02 -4.67 3.09
C SER A 77 -22.79 -3.20 2.72
N GLN A 78 -23.31 -2.28 3.53
CA GLN A 78 -23.08 -0.84 3.36
C GLN A 78 -21.60 -0.49 3.57
N LEU A 79 -20.98 -1.01 4.62
CA LEU A 79 -19.56 -0.77 4.90
C LEU A 79 -18.66 -1.36 3.82
N GLN A 80 -18.94 -2.60 3.39
CA GLN A 80 -18.25 -3.25 2.27
C GLN A 80 -18.30 -2.39 1.01
N THR A 81 -19.50 -1.95 0.61
CA THR A 81 -19.67 -1.12 -0.59
C THR A 81 -18.86 0.18 -0.48
N GLN A 82 -18.88 0.83 0.70
CA GLN A 82 -18.11 2.04 0.93
C GLN A 82 -16.60 1.79 0.82
N ILE A 83 -16.11 0.68 1.37
CA ILE A 83 -14.69 0.30 1.30
C ILE A 83 -14.29 0.03 -0.16
N SER A 84 -15.04 -0.78 -0.90
CA SER A 84 -14.74 -1.09 -2.30
C SER A 84 -14.70 0.16 -3.16
N VAL A 85 -15.74 1.01 -3.08
CA VAL A 85 -15.80 2.27 -3.85
C VAL A 85 -14.64 3.20 -3.48
N MET A 86 -14.30 3.31 -2.20
CA MET A 86 -13.18 4.13 -1.74
C MET A 86 -11.85 3.61 -2.28
N LEU A 87 -11.62 2.29 -2.23
CA LEU A 87 -10.39 1.69 -2.73
C LEU A 87 -10.27 1.84 -4.25
N ASP A 88 -11.32 1.53 -5.01
CA ASP A 88 -11.33 1.66 -6.47
C ASP A 88 -11.05 3.10 -6.92
N GLN A 89 -11.62 4.06 -6.20
CA GLN A 89 -11.42 5.48 -6.51
C GLN A 89 -10.02 5.97 -6.16
N HIS A 90 -9.46 5.55 -5.02
CA HIS A 90 -8.25 6.17 -4.45
C HIS A 90 -6.97 5.39 -4.72
N LEU A 91 -6.99 4.06 -4.78
CA LEU A 91 -5.79 3.24 -4.97
C LEU A 91 -4.95 3.67 -6.18
N PRO A 92 -5.53 3.91 -7.38
CA PRO A 92 -4.74 4.34 -8.53
C PRO A 92 -4.01 5.68 -8.31
N GLN A 93 -4.53 6.53 -7.42
CA GLN A 93 -3.95 7.84 -7.14
C GLN A 93 -2.77 7.76 -6.17
N VAL A 94 -2.84 6.83 -5.21
CA VAL A 94 -1.93 6.77 -4.04
C VAL A 94 -0.98 5.57 -4.05
N ALA A 95 -1.16 4.62 -4.96
CA ALA A 95 -0.38 3.41 -5.08
C ALA A 95 0.08 3.18 -6.53
N TYR A 96 1.16 2.42 -6.70
CA TYR A 96 1.52 1.79 -7.96
C TYR A 96 0.70 0.50 -8.12
N GLN A 97 0.15 0.25 -9.30
CA GLN A 97 -0.41 -1.07 -9.59
C GLN A 97 0.72 -1.97 -10.08
N LEU A 98 0.85 -3.16 -9.50
CA LEU A 98 1.81 -4.15 -9.96
C LEU A 98 1.21 -5.00 -11.06
N LYS A 99 1.93 -5.16 -12.17
CA LYS A 99 1.59 -6.11 -13.23
C LYS A 99 2.79 -6.97 -13.60
N LEU A 100 2.53 -8.04 -14.33
CA LEU A 100 3.57 -8.84 -14.95
C LEU A 100 3.68 -8.45 -16.42
N ASN A 101 4.90 -8.17 -16.87
CA ASN A 101 5.17 -8.02 -18.29
C ASN A 101 5.16 -9.37 -19.03
N SER A 102 5.38 -9.35 -20.35
CA SER A 102 5.41 -10.56 -21.18
C SER A 102 6.49 -11.57 -20.80
N GLN A 103 7.51 -11.15 -20.04
CA GLN A 103 8.60 -11.98 -19.53
C GLN A 103 8.33 -12.51 -18.11
N GLY A 104 7.16 -12.18 -17.53
CA GLY A 104 6.79 -12.58 -16.18
C GLY A 104 7.52 -11.81 -15.08
N GLN A 105 8.07 -10.63 -15.39
CA GLN A 105 8.71 -9.73 -14.44
C GLN A 105 7.71 -8.68 -13.96
N ILE A 106 7.87 -8.23 -12.71
CA ILE A 106 7.01 -7.19 -12.12
C ILE A 106 7.31 -5.83 -12.78
N THR A 107 6.26 -5.14 -13.20
CA THR A 107 6.29 -3.74 -13.59
C THR A 107 5.32 -2.93 -12.71
N TRP A 108 5.70 -1.68 -12.43
CA TRP A 108 4.92 -0.76 -11.61
C TRP A 108 4.24 0.25 -12.52
N LEU A 109 2.92 0.30 -12.48
CA LEU A 109 2.11 1.28 -13.21
C LEU A 109 1.74 2.45 -12.29
N ASP A 110 2.10 3.65 -12.68
CA ASP A 110 1.73 4.88 -12.01
C ASP A 110 0.71 5.67 -12.83
N TYR A 111 -0.53 5.72 -12.33
CA TYR A 111 -1.62 6.48 -12.93
C TYR A 111 -1.54 7.96 -12.51
N GLN A 112 -1.16 8.80 -13.46
CA GLN A 112 -1.05 10.24 -13.26
C GLN A 112 -2.41 10.94 -13.35
N ALA A 113 -2.55 12.06 -12.65
CA ALA A 113 -3.78 12.84 -12.67
C ALA A 113 -4.15 13.45 -14.04
N ASN A 114 -3.19 13.52 -14.98
CA ASN A 114 -3.41 13.95 -16.36
C ASN A 114 -3.87 12.82 -17.28
N GLY A 115 -4.11 11.61 -16.74
CA GLY A 115 -4.50 10.42 -17.50
C GLY A 115 -3.34 9.64 -18.12
N GLN A 116 -2.09 10.11 -17.96
CA GLN A 116 -0.92 9.35 -18.39
C GLN A 116 -0.67 8.17 -17.45
N VAL A 117 -0.24 7.04 -18.01
CA VAL A 117 0.28 5.91 -17.23
C VAL A 117 1.78 5.84 -17.45
N ILE A 118 2.55 5.92 -16.37
CA ILE A 118 4.00 5.73 -16.41
C ILE A 118 4.28 4.30 -15.96
N GLU A 119 5.00 3.55 -16.77
CA GLU A 119 5.43 2.20 -16.44
C GLU A 119 6.90 2.20 -16.02
N TYR A 120 7.19 1.52 -14.91
CA TYR A 120 8.55 1.31 -14.42
C TYR A 120 8.88 -0.18 -14.45
N ASP A 121 10.00 -0.53 -15.08
CA ASP A 121 10.55 -1.90 -15.09
C ASP A 121 11.35 -2.24 -13.82
N LYS A 122 11.48 -1.28 -12.91
CA LYS A 122 12.27 -1.39 -11.68
C LYS A 122 11.54 -0.64 -10.58
N ASP A 123 11.71 -1.15 -9.36
CA ASP A 123 11.22 -0.54 -8.12
C ASP A 123 11.43 1.00 -8.12
N PRO A 124 10.33 1.80 -8.20
CA PRO A 124 10.39 3.24 -8.32
C PRO A 124 11.11 3.91 -7.13
N GLY A 125 11.92 4.93 -7.41
CA GLY A 125 12.60 5.70 -6.36
C GLY A 125 13.78 4.99 -5.68
N THR A 126 14.19 3.81 -6.16
CA THR A 126 15.36 3.08 -5.64
C THR A 126 16.63 3.32 -6.47
N SER A 127 17.79 3.30 -5.81
CA SER A 127 19.10 3.33 -6.45
C SER A 127 19.57 1.92 -6.86
N ARG A 128 20.57 1.83 -7.74
CA ARG A 128 21.18 0.53 -8.11
C ARG A 128 21.76 -0.19 -6.88
N PHE A 129 22.39 0.56 -5.98
CA PHE A 129 22.97 0.00 -4.76
C PHE A 129 21.91 -0.57 -3.82
N GLN A 130 20.81 0.16 -3.59
CA GLN A 130 19.69 -0.33 -2.77
C GLN A 130 19.11 -1.64 -3.32
N ARG A 131 18.86 -1.72 -4.63
CA ARG A 131 18.35 -2.94 -5.25
C ARG A 131 19.32 -4.11 -5.15
N THR A 132 20.62 -3.87 -5.34
CA THR A 132 21.64 -4.92 -5.17
C THR A 132 21.70 -5.41 -3.71
N MET A 133 21.60 -4.50 -2.74
CA MET A 133 21.58 -4.85 -1.32
C MET A 133 20.34 -5.67 -0.94
N ILE A 134 19.15 -5.25 -1.39
CA ILE A 134 17.90 -6.00 -1.18
C ILE A 134 18.01 -7.40 -1.80
N LYS A 135 18.58 -7.51 -3.01
CA LYS A 135 18.82 -8.81 -3.65
C LYS A 135 19.80 -9.67 -2.85
N ALA A 136 20.85 -9.10 -2.27
CA ALA A 136 21.77 -9.84 -1.41
C ALA A 136 21.07 -10.35 -0.13
N VAL A 137 20.28 -9.49 0.51
CA VAL A 137 19.49 -9.83 1.70
C VAL A 137 18.44 -10.91 1.41
N SER A 138 17.85 -10.93 0.20
CA SER A 138 16.85 -11.93 -0.19
C SER A 138 17.37 -13.37 -0.27
N TYR A 139 18.69 -13.58 -0.23
CA TYR A 139 19.28 -14.92 -0.13
C TYR A 139 19.47 -15.40 1.31
N LEU A 140 19.31 -14.52 2.30
CA LEU A 140 19.43 -14.88 3.71
C LEU A 140 18.13 -15.50 4.21
N PRO A 141 18.18 -16.56 5.04
CA PRO A 141 17.00 -17.20 5.61
C PRO A 141 16.44 -16.38 6.78
N ILE A 142 15.90 -15.20 6.46
CA ILE A 142 15.34 -14.24 7.41
C ILE A 142 13.81 -14.16 7.34
N GLU A 143 13.16 -15.09 6.65
CA GLU A 143 11.70 -15.12 6.49
C GLU A 143 10.98 -15.21 7.84
N TRP A 144 11.61 -15.85 8.83
CA TRP A 144 11.07 -15.95 10.20
C TRP A 144 11.08 -14.62 10.97
N MET A 145 11.86 -13.63 10.51
CA MET A 145 11.98 -12.31 11.17
C MET A 145 10.94 -11.30 10.71
N MET A 146 10.29 -11.56 9.57
CA MET A 146 9.22 -10.73 9.01
C MET A 146 7.88 -11.20 9.53
#